data_AF-A0A2D9C8J1-F1
#
_entry.id   AF-A0A2D9C8J1-F1
#
_cell.length_a   1.000
_cell.length_b   1.000
_cell.length_c   1.000
_cell.angle_alpha   90.00
_cell.angle_beta   90.00
_cell.angle_gamma   90.00
#
_symmetry.space_group_name_H-M   'P 1'
#
loop_
_entity.id
_entity.type
_entity.pdbx_description
1 polymer ?
#
loop_
_entity_poly.entity_id
_entity_poly.type
_entity_poly.pdbx_seq_one_letter_code
_entity_poly.pdbx_strand_id
1 'polypeptide(L)'
;MKTFLNLIQANSEITRLTADVESANKRVEELELQNTQAAEQHDAVLTSLKAENKTALDEANGKIQLLNEANKNLEEQQESASEQAAQVLANVGVSEPVEEAKETVAKSAMTLEQHWEAYQAIRSGKEKRAYYNDHIRSTR
;
A
#
# COMPACT_ATOMS: atom_id res chain seq x y z
N MET A 1 -77.33 -20.21 31.85
CA MET A 1 -76.10 -19.81 32.56
C MET A 1 -74.82 -19.85 31.71
N LYS A 2 -74.75 -20.62 30.60
CA LYS A 2 -73.57 -20.65 29.70
C LYS A 2 -73.30 -19.34 28.93
N THR A 3 -74.33 -18.60 28.54
CA THR A 3 -74.21 -17.35 27.77
C THR A 3 -73.57 -16.20 28.56
N PHE A 4 -73.84 -16.11 29.87
CA PHE A 4 -73.27 -15.05 30.71
C PHE A 4 -71.77 -15.23 30.95
N LEU A 5 -71.31 -16.47 31.15
CA LEU A 5 -69.88 -16.79 31.25
C LEU A 5 -69.13 -16.48 29.95
N ASN A 6 -69.75 -16.76 28.80
CA ASN A 6 -69.16 -16.42 27.49
C ASN A 6 -69.02 -14.90 27.28
N LEU A 7 -69.95 -14.08 27.79
CA LEU A 7 -69.86 -12.62 27.70
C LEU A 7 -68.76 -12.04 28.60
N ILE A 8 -68.57 -12.59 29.80
CA ILE A 8 -67.48 -12.17 30.70
C ILE A 8 -66.13 -12.48 30.07
N GLN A 9 -65.97 -13.68 29.48
CA GLN A 9 -64.76 -14.06 28.77
C GLN A 9 -64.49 -13.16 27.56
N ALA A 10 -65.52 -12.91 26.74
CA ALA A 10 -65.40 -12.00 25.60
C ALA A 10 -64.96 -10.59 26.02
N ASN A 11 -65.52 -10.04 27.11
CA ASN A 11 -65.11 -8.73 27.62
C ASN A 11 -63.65 -8.71 28.10
N SER A 12 -63.19 -9.77 28.79
CA SER A 12 -61.79 -9.88 29.21
C SER A 12 -60.81 -9.94 28.03
N GLU A 13 -61.21 -10.61 26.95
CA GLU A 13 -60.41 -10.72 25.74
C GLU A 13 -60.41 -9.41 24.94
N ILE A 14 -61.54 -8.69 24.90
CA ILE A 14 -61.60 -7.33 24.35
C ILE A 14 -60.63 -6.40 25.09
N THR A 15 -60.63 -6.40 26.42
CA THR A 15 -59.70 -5.55 27.20
C THR A 15 -58.24 -5.89 26.91
N ARG A 16 -57.90 -7.18 26.78
CA ARG A 16 -56.54 -7.59 26.40
C ARG A 16 -56.19 -7.09 25.01
N LEU A 17 -57.06 -7.31 24.02
CA LEU A 17 -56.83 -6.89 22.64
C LEU A 17 -56.73 -5.37 22.52
N THR A 18 -57.50 -4.60 23.28
CA THR A 18 -57.37 -3.14 23.32
C THR A 18 -55.98 -2.73 23.82
N ALA A 19 -55.49 -3.34 24.90
CA ALA A 19 -54.15 -3.07 25.41
C ALA A 19 -53.04 -3.47 24.41
N ASP A 20 -53.20 -4.62 23.74
CA ASP A 20 -52.27 -5.09 22.72
C ASP A 20 -52.22 -4.13 21.52
N VAL A 21 -53.36 -3.62 21.07
CA VAL A 21 -53.46 -2.63 19.98
C VAL A 21 -52.82 -1.30 20.38
N GLU A 22 -53.08 -0.81 21.60
CA GLU A 22 -52.43 0.41 22.09
C GLU A 22 -50.91 0.26 22.17
N SER A 23 -50.42 -0.90 22.62
CA SER A 23 -48.99 -1.21 22.67
C SER A 23 -48.40 -1.30 21.27
N ALA A 24 -49.11 -1.93 20.32
CA ALA A 24 -48.66 -2.03 18.94
C ALA A 24 -48.58 -0.65 18.27
N ASN A 25 -49.57 0.22 18.49
CA ASN A 25 -49.57 1.57 17.95
C ASN A 25 -48.39 2.40 18.46
N LYS A 26 -48.13 2.37 19.77
CA LYS A 26 -46.93 3.03 20.35
C LYS A 26 -45.65 2.51 19.72
N ARG A 27 -45.57 1.19 19.51
CA ARG A 27 -44.39 0.59 18.90
C ARG A 27 -44.21 1.00 17.43
N VAL A 28 -45.30 1.17 16.69
CA VAL A 28 -45.27 1.69 15.31
C VAL A 28 -44.76 3.13 15.31
N GLU A 29 -45.29 4.01 16.15
CA GLU A 29 -44.84 5.40 16.27
C GLU A 29 -43.34 5.50 16.61
N GLU A 30 -42.85 4.66 17.54
CA GLU A 30 -41.43 4.58 17.86
C GLU A 30 -40.58 4.14 16.66
N LEU A 31 -41.03 3.14 15.92
CA LEU A 31 -40.32 2.63 14.74
C LEU A 31 -40.31 3.66 13.61
N GLU A 32 -41.40 4.38 13.38
CA GLU A 32 -41.46 5.47 12.41
C GLU A 32 -40.45 6.57 12.76
N LEU A 33 -40.41 6.99 14.03
CA LEU A 33 -39.45 7.98 14.50
C LEU A 33 -38.00 7.49 14.32
N GLN A 34 -37.70 6.25 14.68
CA GLN A 34 -36.37 5.65 14.51
C GLN A 34 -35.98 5.59 13.04
N ASN A 35 -36.92 5.27 12.14
CA ASN A 35 -36.67 5.21 10.71
C ASN A 35 -36.38 6.59 10.12
N THR A 36 -37.15 7.62 10.52
CA THR A 36 -36.87 9.01 10.11
C THR A 36 -35.50 9.47 10.59
N GLN A 37 -35.15 9.22 11.85
CA GLN A 37 -33.83 9.58 12.38
C GLN A 37 -32.69 8.84 11.66
N ALA A 38 -32.87 7.55 11.36
CA ALA A 38 -31.89 6.77 10.61
C ALA A 38 -31.70 7.32 9.19
N ALA A 39 -32.79 7.71 8.52
CA ALA A 39 -32.74 8.32 7.19
C ALA A 39 -32.00 9.67 7.22
N GLU A 40 -32.30 10.54 8.18
CA GLU A 40 -31.64 11.83 8.35
C GLU A 40 -30.12 11.68 8.63
N GLN A 41 -29.76 10.74 9.51
CA GLN A 41 -28.36 10.44 9.80
C GLN A 41 -27.63 9.89 8.57
N HIS A 42 -28.27 9.00 7.83
CA HIS A 42 -27.70 8.45 6.60
C HIS A 42 -27.46 9.54 5.55
N ASP A 43 -28.43 10.43 5.34
CA ASP A 43 -28.29 11.53 4.39
C ASP A 43 -27.19 12.53 4.80
N ALA A 44 -27.05 12.79 6.10
CA ALA A 44 -25.95 13.62 6.62
C ALA A 44 -24.58 12.97 6.36
N VAL A 45 -24.43 11.67 6.65
CA VAL A 45 -23.20 10.92 6.38
C VAL A 45 -22.88 10.89 4.90
N LEU A 46 -23.89 10.65 4.05
CA LEU A 46 -23.73 10.58 2.61
C LEU A 46 -23.29 11.94 2.03
N THR A 47 -23.84 13.03 2.56
CA THR A 47 -23.44 14.39 2.18
C THR A 47 -22.00 14.69 2.60
N SER A 48 -21.59 14.33 3.83
CA SER A 48 -20.19 14.48 4.28
C SER A 48 -19.23 13.69 3.39
N LEU A 49 -19.54 12.41 3.15
CA LEU A 49 -18.69 11.53 2.35
C LEU A 49 -18.57 12.01 0.90
N LYS A 50 -19.64 12.57 0.32
CA LYS A 50 -19.56 13.20 -1.01
C LYS A 50 -18.64 14.42 -1.02
N ALA A 51 -18.69 15.26 0.00
CA ALA A 51 -17.83 16.43 0.10
C ALA A 51 -16.35 16.02 0.26
N GLU A 52 -16.07 15.08 1.16
CA GLU A 52 -14.72 14.54 1.38
C GLU A 52 -14.14 13.91 0.12
N ASN A 53 -14.92 13.06 -0.57
CA ASN A 53 -14.50 12.45 -1.82
C ASN A 53 -14.25 13.49 -2.92
N LYS A 54 -15.07 14.55 -2.98
CA LYS A 54 -14.86 15.63 -3.94
C LYS A 54 -13.53 16.35 -3.69
N THR A 55 -13.25 16.71 -2.44
CA THR A 55 -11.98 17.35 -2.07
C THR A 55 -10.79 16.45 -2.39
N ALA A 56 -10.84 15.18 -2.01
CA ALA A 56 -9.77 14.22 -2.31
C ALA A 56 -9.52 14.06 -3.82
N LEU A 57 -10.58 14.06 -4.62
CA LEU A 57 -10.49 13.96 -6.07
C LEU A 57 -9.92 15.24 -6.70
N ASP A 58 -10.33 16.41 -6.22
CA ASP A 58 -9.80 17.71 -6.66
C ASP A 58 -8.29 17.81 -6.33
N GLU A 59 -7.87 17.37 -5.13
CA GLU A 59 -6.46 17.30 -4.74
C GLU A 59 -5.64 16.31 -5.60
N ALA A 60 -6.17 15.12 -5.85
CA ALA A 60 -5.50 14.12 -6.69
C ALA A 60 -5.32 14.62 -8.12
N ASN A 61 -6.34 15.26 -8.69
CA ASN A 61 -6.27 15.87 -10.02
C ASN A 61 -5.23 17.00 -10.06
N GLY A 62 -5.16 17.84 -9.03
CA GLY A 62 -4.12 18.87 -8.93
C GLY A 62 -2.70 18.30 -8.91
N LYS A 63 -2.48 17.21 -8.15
CA LYS A 63 -1.18 16.51 -8.14
C LYS A 63 -0.84 15.91 -9.51
N ILE A 64 -1.81 15.35 -10.21
CA ILE A 64 -1.61 14.81 -11.58
C ILE A 64 -1.21 15.93 -12.54
N GLN A 65 -1.85 17.09 -12.48
CA GLN A 65 -1.47 18.24 -13.31
C GLN A 65 -0.03 18.67 -13.07
N LEU A 66 0.36 18.83 -11.80
CA LEU A 66 1.74 19.18 -11.43
C LEU A 66 2.76 18.14 -11.92
N LEU A 67 2.44 16.84 -11.80
CA LEU A 67 3.31 15.77 -12.30
C LEU A 67 3.43 15.79 -13.82
N ASN A 68 2.35 16.07 -14.54
CA ASN A 68 2.38 16.20 -16.00
C ASN A 68 3.22 17.40 -16.44
N GLU A 69 3.12 18.54 -15.76
CA GLU A 69 3.96 19.72 -16.01
C GLU A 69 5.44 19.41 -15.72
N ALA A 70 5.73 18.74 -14.61
CA ALA A 70 7.10 18.33 -14.26
C ALA A 70 7.69 17.37 -15.29
N ASN A 71 6.92 16.36 -15.75
CA ASN A 71 7.36 15.43 -16.79
C ASN A 71 7.66 16.16 -18.10
N LYS A 72 6.79 17.08 -18.52
CA LYS A 72 7.01 17.86 -19.73
C LYS A 72 8.30 18.69 -19.64
N ASN A 73 8.54 19.35 -18.51
CA ASN A 73 9.78 20.09 -18.29
C ASN A 73 11.02 19.19 -18.32
N LEU A 74 10.92 17.96 -17.79
CA LEU A 74 12.02 16.99 -17.85
C LEU A 74 12.29 16.51 -19.28
N GLU A 75 11.24 16.28 -20.08
CA GLU A 75 11.37 15.94 -21.50
C GLU A 75 12.06 17.07 -22.28
N GLU A 76 11.63 18.32 -22.09
CA GLU A 76 12.25 19.50 -22.71
C GLU A 76 13.73 19.68 -22.30
N GLN A 77 14.04 19.45 -21.02
CA GLN A 77 15.43 19.47 -20.53
C GLN A 77 16.28 18.36 -21.12
N GLN A 78 15.73 17.15 -21.25
CA GLN A 78 16.43 16.01 -21.84
C GLN A 78 16.71 16.23 -23.33
N GLU A 79 15.75 16.78 -24.07
CA GLU A 79 15.93 17.13 -25.48
C GLU A 79 17.02 18.19 -25.64
N SER A 80 16.98 19.28 -24.86
CA SER A 80 18.01 20.32 -24.89
C SER A 80 19.39 19.80 -24.51
N ALA A 81 19.49 18.93 -23.48
CA ALA A 81 20.75 18.31 -23.09
C ALA A 81 21.29 17.38 -24.19
N SER A 82 20.42 16.64 -24.87
CA SER A 82 20.79 15.78 -26.00
C SER A 82 21.32 16.60 -27.19
N GLU A 83 20.68 17.73 -27.53
CA GLU A 83 21.14 18.64 -28.57
C GLU A 83 22.52 19.24 -28.23
N GLN A 84 22.70 19.69 -27.00
CA GLN A 84 23.99 20.21 -26.53
C GLN A 84 25.08 19.15 -26.57
N ALA A 85 24.78 17.92 -26.13
CA ALA A 85 25.71 16.79 -26.18
C ALA A 85 26.10 16.47 -27.64
N ALA A 86 25.14 16.45 -28.57
CA ALA A 86 25.42 16.25 -29.99
C ALA A 86 26.32 17.35 -30.57
N GLN A 87 26.09 18.61 -30.20
CA GLN A 87 26.94 19.73 -30.63
C GLN A 87 28.37 19.61 -30.10
N VAL A 88 28.54 19.18 -28.84
CA VAL A 88 29.87 18.92 -28.25
C VAL A 88 30.57 17.77 -28.98
N LEU A 89 29.87 16.65 -29.20
CA LEU A 89 30.43 15.50 -29.92
C LEU A 89 30.88 15.88 -31.35
N ALA A 90 30.08 16.68 -32.06
CA ALA A 90 30.43 17.20 -33.37
C ALA A 90 31.69 18.10 -33.34
N ASN A 91 31.82 18.95 -32.32
CA ASN A 91 33.00 19.81 -32.16
C ASN A 91 34.27 19.02 -31.79
N VAL A 92 34.14 17.91 -31.05
CA VAL A 92 35.26 17.06 -30.63
C VAL A 92 35.62 16.02 -31.71
N GLY A 93 34.75 15.82 -32.72
CA GLY A 93 34.98 14.89 -33.83
C GLY A 93 34.75 13.42 -33.46
N VAL A 94 33.95 13.15 -32.42
CA VAL A 94 33.63 11.80 -31.97
C VAL A 94 32.42 11.30 -32.74
N SER A 95 32.64 10.41 -33.72
CA SER A 95 31.60 9.87 -34.60
C SER A 95 31.05 8.51 -34.17
N GLU A 96 31.73 7.83 -33.25
CA GLU A 96 31.37 6.50 -32.74
C GLU A 96 31.31 6.50 -31.21
N PRO A 97 30.46 5.66 -30.57
CA PRO A 97 30.40 5.55 -29.12
C PRO A 97 31.77 5.14 -28.57
N VAL A 98 32.30 5.95 -27.64
CA VAL A 98 33.53 5.58 -26.93
C VAL A 98 33.15 4.56 -25.87
N GLU A 99 33.61 3.31 -26.00
CA GLU A 99 33.41 2.31 -24.95
C GLU A 99 34.06 2.79 -23.64
N GLU A 100 33.29 2.80 -22.56
CA GLU A 100 33.84 3.00 -21.22
C GLU A 100 34.90 1.92 -20.95
N ALA A 101 36.08 2.35 -20.50
CA ALA A 101 37.12 1.44 -20.07
C ALA A 101 36.56 0.55 -18.97
N LYS A 102 36.32 -0.74 -19.27
CA LYS A 102 35.96 -1.72 -18.26
C LYS A 102 37.04 -1.67 -17.20
N GLU A 103 36.69 -1.23 -15.99
CA GLU A 103 37.53 -1.43 -14.83
C GLU A 103 37.82 -2.93 -14.76
N THR A 104 39.05 -3.31 -15.11
CA THR A 104 39.54 -4.64 -14.87
C THR A 104 39.54 -4.81 -13.37
N VAL A 105 38.52 -5.50 -12.83
CA VAL A 105 38.51 -5.93 -11.44
C VAL A 105 39.81 -6.71 -11.25
N ALA A 106 40.77 -6.10 -10.54
CA ALA A 106 41.97 -6.79 -10.11
C ALA A 106 41.50 -8.07 -9.42
N LYS A 107 41.99 -9.23 -9.87
CA LYS A 107 41.72 -10.55 -9.26
C LYS A 107 41.76 -10.38 -7.76
N SER A 108 40.60 -10.38 -7.12
CA SER A 108 40.49 -10.23 -5.67
C SER A 108 41.30 -11.36 -5.05
N ALA A 109 42.13 -11.03 -4.05
CA ALA A 109 42.74 -12.03 -3.20
C ALA A 109 41.66 -13.02 -2.73
N MET A 110 41.97 -14.31 -2.71
CA MET A 110 41.03 -15.35 -2.29
C MET A 110 40.39 -14.97 -0.95
N THR A 111 39.08 -15.16 -0.84
CA THR A 111 38.38 -14.91 0.42
C THR A 111 38.84 -15.91 1.49
N LEU A 112 38.61 -15.60 2.76
CA LEU A 112 39.00 -16.49 3.87
C LEU A 112 38.37 -17.88 3.73
N GLU A 113 37.11 -17.96 3.28
CA GLU A 113 36.42 -19.21 2.98
C GLU A 113 37.12 -20.03 1.90
N GLN A 114 37.60 -19.39 0.82
CA GLN A 114 38.32 -20.06 -0.25
C GLN A 114 39.69 -20.58 0.23
N HIS A 115 40.37 -19.83 1.09
CA HIS A 115 41.59 -20.31 1.75
C HIS A 115 41.29 -21.50 2.68
N TRP A 116 40.16 -21.50 3.39
CA TRP A 116 39.76 -22.60 4.26
C TRP A 116 39.47 -23.89 3.48
N GLU A 117 38.80 -23.81 2.34
CA GLU A 117 38.58 -24.95 1.45
C GLU A 117 39.90 -25.53 0.93
N ALA A 118 40.80 -24.67 0.46
CA ALA A 118 42.13 -25.08 0.02
C ALA A 118 42.93 -25.77 1.13
N TYR A 119 42.85 -25.27 2.37
CA TYR A 119 43.47 -25.90 3.55
C TYR A 119 42.94 -27.31 3.82
N GLN A 120 41.64 -27.55 3.63
CA GLN A 120 41.06 -28.88 3.84
C GLN A 120 41.45 -29.89 2.76
N ALA A 121 41.70 -29.42 1.53
CA ALA A 121 42.14 -30.26 0.43
C ALA A 121 43.59 -30.79 0.58
N ILE A 122 44.41 -30.15 1.42
CA ILE A 122 45.81 -30.57 1.65
C ILE A 122 45.84 -31.85 2.49
N ARG A 123 46.46 -32.90 1.94
CA ARG A 123 46.58 -34.22 2.59
C ARG A 123 47.78 -34.34 3.53
N SER A 124 48.86 -33.62 3.25
CA SER A 124 50.09 -33.65 4.06
C SER A 124 49.95 -32.75 5.30
N GLY A 125 50.15 -33.32 6.50
CA GLY A 125 50.05 -32.55 7.74
C GLY A 125 51.07 -31.41 7.86
N LYS A 126 52.25 -31.54 7.23
CA LYS A 126 53.29 -30.50 7.22
C LYS A 126 52.89 -29.31 6.35
N GLU A 127 52.42 -29.58 5.13
CA GLU A 127 51.96 -28.55 4.19
C GLU A 127 50.69 -27.87 4.70
N LYS A 128 49.79 -28.63 5.32
CA LYS A 128 48.56 -28.12 5.91
C LYS A 128 48.86 -27.07 6.99
N ARG A 129 49.83 -27.31 7.86
CA ARG A 129 50.26 -26.33 8.88
C ARG A 129 50.93 -25.09 8.28
N ALA A 130 51.78 -25.26 7.26
CA ALA A 130 52.43 -24.13 6.59
C ALA A 130 51.37 -23.23 5.94
N TYR A 131 50.46 -23.83 5.17
CA TYR A 131 49.39 -23.10 4.49
C TYR A 131 48.46 -22.35 5.45
N TYR A 132 48.10 -22.97 6.59
CA TYR A 132 47.30 -22.31 7.62
C TYR A 132 48.00 -21.09 8.20
N ASN A 133 49.29 -21.16 8.49
CA ASN A 133 50.02 -20.03 9.05
C ASN A 133 50.17 -18.87 8.04
N ASP A 134 50.34 -19.19 6.77
CA ASP A 134 50.59 -18.18 5.74
C ASP A 134 49.32 -17.49 5.24
N HIS A 135 48.17 -18.18 5.26
CA HIS A 135 46.95 -17.70 4.57
C HIS A 135 45.68 -17.62 5.42
N ILE A 136 45.64 -18.25 6.60
CA ILE A 136 44.42 -18.32 7.43
C ILE A 136 44.64 -17.74 8.82
N ARG A 137 45.78 -18.05 9.45
CA ARG A 137 46.14 -17.51 10.74
C ARG A 137 46.57 -16.06 10.53
N SER A 138 45.68 -15.14 10.86
CA SER A 138 46.03 -13.72 10.96
C SER A 138 47.15 -13.56 11.99
N THR A 139 48.38 -13.36 11.49
CA THR A 139 49.47 -12.81 12.28
C THR A 139 49.15 -11.34 12.49
N ARG A 140 48.90 -10.95 13.74
CA ARG A 140 49.02 -9.54 14.14
C ARG A 140 50.43 -9.04 13.86
#